data_AF-A0A6A3ZS27-F1
#
_entry.id   AF-A0A6A3ZS27-F1
#
_cell.length_a   1.000
_cell.length_b   1.000
_cell.length_c   1.000
_cell.angle_alpha   90.00
_cell.angle_beta   90.00
_cell.angle_gamma   90.00
#
_symmetry.space_group_name_H-M   'P 1'
#
loop_
_entity.id
_entity.type
_entity.pdbx_description
1 polymer ?
#
loop_
_entity_poly.entity_id
_entity_poly.type
_entity_poly.pdbx_seq_one_letter_code
_entity_poly.pdbx_strand_id
1 'polypeptide(L)'
;MLAVAAVLETHYPQPILDSNGKTSHAYGFVDIREGTELHPRGLDGGNESGFLLSSGCRCRALYDPIDSVSWVNFVVPGYGICNAKLGEGVKFTPDSEKPVFPEKRFCGSLEINHVKFETSAVLMEFLTLATHGLRSLELYIDEKVVAIAEIRIDLCALSTACPELQHLRITKFNVVASAHDESLRRWPIKTITIRDCTGPLSDLTRCLRNPTLRMARQLVEVKVTARKNALDEEGKRELKVHDGEFLPITKEKFPAESKAAMLSVVTIASSTTKPIHLGEDILSLIFAFASFPEQRTVQCWCKVRR
;
A
#
# COMPACT_ATOMS: atom_id res chain seq x y z
N MET A 1 -13.10 -13.19 16.09
CA MET A 1 -11.73 -12.71 15.81
C MET A 1 -11.60 -12.64 14.30
N LEU A 2 -11.18 -11.49 13.76
CA LEU A 2 -11.08 -11.30 12.30
C LEU A 2 -9.89 -12.12 11.75
N ALA A 3 -10.01 -12.62 10.52
CA ALA A 3 -9.06 -13.58 9.94
C ALA A 3 -7.62 -13.04 9.88
N VAL A 4 -7.44 -11.73 9.66
CA VAL A 4 -6.11 -11.10 9.60
C VAL A 4 -5.40 -11.16 10.96
N ALA A 5 -6.09 -10.80 12.04
CA ALA A 5 -5.52 -10.85 13.39
C ALA A 5 -5.07 -12.27 13.76
N ALA A 6 -5.87 -13.29 13.42
CA ALA A 6 -5.52 -14.68 13.68
C ALA A 6 -4.33 -15.16 12.83
N VAL A 7 -4.20 -14.71 11.58
CA VAL A 7 -3.00 -14.95 10.75
C VAL A 7 -1.77 -14.32 11.38
N LEU A 8 -1.88 -13.10 11.91
CA LEU A 8 -0.75 -12.41 12.55
C LEU A 8 -0.37 -13.06 13.88
N GLU A 9 -1.33 -13.57 14.65
CA GLU A 9 -1.06 -14.29 15.90
C GLU A 9 -0.35 -15.62 15.64
N THR A 10 -0.82 -16.37 14.63
CA THR A 10 -0.27 -17.70 14.31
C THR A 10 0.90 -17.65 13.33
N HIS A 11 1.17 -16.49 12.72
CA HIS A 11 2.08 -16.30 11.58
C HIS A 11 1.84 -17.28 10.41
N TYR A 12 0.63 -17.84 10.29
CA TYR A 12 0.27 -18.85 9.30
C TYR A 12 -0.96 -18.41 8.49
N PRO A 13 -0.97 -18.56 7.16
CA PRO A 13 -2.02 -18.02 6.27
C PRO A 13 -3.39 -18.67 6.46
N GLN A 14 -3.47 -19.84 7.09
CA GLN A 14 -4.72 -20.54 7.42
C GLN A 14 -4.83 -20.71 8.94
N PRO A 15 -5.27 -19.67 9.66
CA PRO A 15 -5.46 -19.76 11.11
C PRO A 15 -6.65 -20.68 11.41
N ILE A 16 -6.55 -21.46 12.48
CA ILE A 16 -7.62 -22.31 12.96
C ILE A 16 -8.53 -21.44 13.82
N LEU A 17 -9.72 -21.16 13.29
CA LEU A 17 -10.70 -20.27 13.94
C LEU A 17 -11.66 -21.03 14.86
N ASP A 18 -11.75 -22.35 14.75
CA ASP A 18 -12.67 -23.18 15.52
C ASP A 18 -12.07 -23.65 16.84
N SER A 19 -12.69 -23.24 17.95
CA SER A 19 -12.40 -23.67 19.31
C SER A 19 -13.14 -24.95 19.72
N ASN A 20 -13.65 -25.74 18.77
CA ASN A 20 -14.21 -27.06 19.06
C ASN A 20 -13.04 -27.99 19.42
N GLY A 21 -12.73 -28.09 20.71
CA GLY A 21 -11.56 -28.72 21.33
C GLY A 21 -11.35 -30.22 21.06
N LYS A 22 -11.31 -30.61 19.79
CA LYS A 22 -11.09 -31.96 19.29
C LYS A 22 -10.11 -32.03 18.11
N THR A 23 -9.39 -30.96 17.79
CA THR A 23 -8.39 -31.02 16.72
C THR A 23 -6.99 -30.78 17.26
N SER A 24 -6.15 -31.81 17.13
CA SER A 24 -4.77 -31.88 17.60
C SER A 24 -3.80 -31.13 16.68
N HIS A 25 -4.24 -30.03 16.07
CA HIS A 25 -3.39 -29.24 15.20
C HIS A 25 -2.26 -28.60 15.99
N ALA A 26 -1.06 -28.56 15.40
CA ALA A 26 0.09 -27.89 15.99
C ALA A 26 0.71 -26.93 15.00
N TYR A 27 0.78 -25.65 15.38
CA TYR A 27 1.64 -24.69 14.72
C TYR A 27 3.10 -24.91 15.13
N GLY A 28 4.02 -24.58 14.24
CA GLY A 28 5.43 -24.73 14.50
C GLY A 28 6.32 -24.30 13.35
N PHE A 29 7.48 -24.91 13.29
CA PHE A 29 8.43 -24.77 12.19
C PHE A 29 8.78 -26.13 11.62
N VAL A 30 9.08 -26.15 10.33
CA VAL A 30 9.69 -27.31 9.69
C VAL A 30 11.11 -26.95 9.25
N ASP A 31 12.07 -27.79 9.61
CA ASP A 31 13.42 -27.75 9.07
C ASP A 31 13.50 -28.73 7.90
N ILE A 32 13.82 -28.21 6.73
CA ILE A 32 13.86 -28.96 5.47
C ILE A 32 15.31 -29.00 4.98
N ARG A 33 15.80 -30.18 4.65
CA ARG A 33 17.15 -30.37 4.09
C ARG A 33 17.17 -30.00 2.62
N GLU A 34 18.35 -29.56 2.18
CA GLU A 34 18.66 -29.44 0.76
C GLU A 34 18.37 -30.75 0.02
N GLY A 35 17.87 -30.64 -1.22
CA GLY A 35 17.51 -31.79 -2.05
C GLY A 35 16.16 -32.43 -1.70
N THR A 36 15.40 -31.86 -0.75
CA THR A 36 14.04 -32.34 -0.45
C THR A 36 13.06 -31.89 -1.54
N GLU A 37 12.24 -32.82 -2.02
CA GLU A 37 11.15 -32.54 -2.96
C GLU A 37 9.92 -31.97 -2.24
N LEU A 38 9.45 -30.83 -2.70
CA LEU A 38 8.30 -30.12 -2.16
C LEU A 38 7.14 -30.09 -3.15
N HIS A 39 5.93 -30.23 -2.63
CA HIS A 39 4.72 -30.20 -3.45
C HIS A 39 3.90 -28.92 -3.14
N PRO A 40 3.74 -28.00 -4.10
CA PRO A 40 2.86 -26.84 -3.94
C PRO A 40 1.39 -27.26 -3.79
N ARG A 41 0.65 -26.59 -2.91
CA ARG A 41 -0.79 -26.79 -2.71
C ARG A 41 -1.59 -25.74 -3.48
N GLY A 42 -2.68 -26.15 -4.14
CA GLY A 42 -3.64 -25.24 -4.76
C GLY A 42 -3.31 -24.77 -6.19
N LEU A 43 -2.45 -25.49 -6.91
CA LEU A 43 -2.31 -25.32 -8.36
C LEU A 43 -3.43 -26.12 -9.05
N ASP A 44 -4.41 -25.42 -9.62
CA ASP A 44 -5.48 -26.03 -10.43
C ASP A 44 -4.90 -26.56 -11.75
N GLY A 45 -4.48 -27.81 -11.72
CA GLY A 45 -3.93 -28.55 -12.84
C GLY A 45 -3.38 -29.86 -12.31
N GLY A 46 -4.06 -30.97 -12.59
CA GLY A 46 -3.71 -32.28 -12.06
C GLY A 46 -2.23 -32.64 -12.24
N ASN A 47 -1.66 -33.16 -11.15
CA ASN A 47 -0.39 -33.86 -11.01
C ASN A 47 0.94 -33.07 -11.08
N GLU A 48 1.68 -33.18 -9.95
CA GLU A 48 3.09 -33.59 -9.91
C GLU A 48 4.18 -32.63 -10.38
N SER A 49 4.02 -31.31 -10.22
CA SER A 49 5.19 -30.40 -10.27
C SER A 49 5.77 -30.21 -8.87
N GLY A 50 6.42 -31.27 -8.38
CA GLY A 50 7.34 -31.14 -7.25
C GLY A 50 8.53 -30.25 -7.64
N PHE A 51 9.12 -29.55 -6.67
CA PHE A 51 10.39 -28.86 -6.88
C PHE A 51 11.38 -29.23 -5.78
N LEU A 52 12.65 -29.31 -6.17
CA LEU A 52 13.74 -29.60 -5.24
C LEU A 52 14.24 -28.31 -4.60
N LEU A 53 14.37 -28.33 -3.28
CA LEU A 53 15.04 -27.26 -2.55
C LEU A 53 16.54 -27.27 -2.86
N SER A 54 17.04 -26.17 -3.41
CA SER A 54 18.47 -25.95 -3.68
C SER A 54 19.30 -25.65 -2.43
N SER A 55 18.65 -25.40 -1.29
CA SER A 55 19.29 -25.20 0.00
C SER A 55 18.33 -25.60 1.11
N GLY A 56 18.86 -26.00 2.27
CA GLY A 56 18.02 -26.25 3.43
C GLY A 56 17.33 -24.98 3.90
N CYS A 57 16.08 -25.09 4.37
CA CYS A 57 15.32 -23.94 4.85
C CYS A 57 14.48 -24.29 6.08
N ARG A 58 14.17 -23.26 6.87
CA ARG A 58 13.24 -23.36 7.99
C ARG A 58 11.99 -22.54 7.67
N CYS A 59 10.84 -23.20 7.62
CA CYS A 59 9.57 -22.61 7.21
C CYS A 59 8.53 -22.66 8.34
N ARG A 60 7.62 -21.69 8.35
CA ARG A 60 6.45 -21.72 9.23
C ARG A 60 5.54 -22.88 8.81
N ALA A 61 5.07 -23.67 9.76
CA ALA A 61 4.35 -24.90 9.50
C ALA A 61 3.06 -25.03 10.33
N LEU A 62 2.11 -25.79 9.76
CA LEU A 62 0.92 -26.30 10.41
C LEU A 62 0.90 -27.83 10.22
N TYR A 63 0.93 -28.55 11.34
CA TYR A 63 0.83 -30.00 11.39
C TYR A 63 -0.59 -30.41 11.80
N ASP A 64 -1.21 -31.28 11.00
CA ASP A 64 -2.46 -31.95 11.33
C ASP A 64 -2.20 -33.46 11.53
N PRO A 65 -2.33 -33.99 12.77
CA PRO A 65 -2.13 -35.42 13.03
C PRO A 65 -3.24 -36.32 12.47
N ILE A 66 -4.40 -35.76 12.10
CA ILE A 66 -5.61 -36.51 11.71
C ILE A 66 -5.70 -36.69 10.20
N ASP A 67 -5.33 -35.66 9.42
CA ASP A 67 -5.52 -35.63 7.95
C ASP A 67 -4.55 -36.55 7.20
N SER A 68 -3.38 -36.83 7.76
CA SER A 68 -2.49 -37.87 7.24
C SER A 68 -1.34 -38.15 8.19
N VAL A 69 -1.13 -39.43 8.51
CA VAL A 69 0.00 -39.87 9.32
C VAL A 69 1.27 -39.52 8.56
N SER A 70 1.92 -38.40 8.92
CA SER A 70 3.23 -37.88 8.47
C SER A 70 3.30 -36.70 7.48
N TRP A 71 2.23 -36.00 7.08
CA TRP A 71 2.43 -34.78 6.27
C TRP A 71 2.38 -33.51 7.10
N VAL A 72 3.19 -32.52 6.72
CA VAL A 72 3.19 -31.18 7.31
C VAL A 72 2.99 -30.15 6.22
N ASN A 73 2.09 -29.19 6.46
CA ASN A 73 1.90 -28.04 5.57
C ASN A 73 2.80 -26.90 6.05
N PHE A 74 3.44 -26.17 5.13
CA PHE A 74 4.32 -25.07 5.48
C PHE A 74 4.41 -24.03 4.37
N VAL A 75 4.80 -22.82 4.75
CA VAL A 75 4.91 -21.69 3.82
C VAL A 75 6.34 -21.54 3.33
N VAL A 76 6.54 -21.70 2.03
CA VAL A 76 7.80 -21.41 1.35
C VAL A 76 7.72 -20.02 0.73
N PRO A 77 8.57 -19.06 1.14
CA PRO A 77 8.60 -17.74 0.53
C PRO A 77 8.76 -17.82 -0.99
N GLY A 78 7.90 -17.14 -1.73
CA GLY A 78 7.88 -17.15 -3.21
C GLY A 78 7.13 -18.33 -3.86
N TYR A 79 6.84 -19.40 -3.12
CA TYR A 79 6.15 -20.59 -3.65
C TYR A 79 4.80 -20.88 -2.99
N GLY A 80 4.50 -20.26 -1.84
CA GLY A 80 3.20 -20.37 -1.16
C GLY A 80 3.15 -21.54 -0.18
N ILE A 81 1.96 -22.12 0.01
CA ILE A 81 1.76 -23.27 0.89
C ILE A 81 2.22 -24.53 0.16
N CYS A 82 3.18 -25.24 0.74
CA CYS A 82 3.65 -26.54 0.28
C CYS A 82 3.34 -27.60 1.34
N ASN A 83 3.42 -28.86 0.94
CA ASN A 83 3.44 -29.97 1.88
C ASN A 83 4.61 -30.92 1.60
N ALA A 84 5.04 -31.61 2.65
CA ALA A 84 6.05 -32.66 2.57
C ALA A 84 5.80 -33.70 3.67
N LYS A 85 6.32 -34.90 3.43
CA LYS A 85 6.27 -36.00 4.39
C LYS A 85 7.39 -35.83 5.42
N LEU A 86 7.05 -35.94 6.70
CA LEU A 86 7.97 -36.04 7.82
C LEU A 86 8.84 -37.29 7.65
N GLY A 87 10.14 -37.15 7.87
CA GLY A 87 11.10 -38.24 7.63
C GLY A 87 12.51 -37.73 7.39
N GLU A 88 13.30 -38.49 6.63
CA GLU A 88 14.67 -38.13 6.29
C GLU A 88 14.70 -36.84 5.44
N GLY A 89 14.95 -35.72 6.10
CA GLY A 89 15.05 -34.40 5.47
C GLY A 89 14.01 -33.39 5.92
N VAL A 90 12.92 -33.82 6.57
CA VAL A 90 11.83 -32.93 6.99
C VAL A 90 11.53 -33.18 8.46
N LYS A 91 11.85 -32.19 9.31
CA LYS A 91 11.62 -32.27 10.76
C LYS A 91 10.69 -31.15 11.20
N PHE A 92 9.54 -31.52 11.77
CA PHE A 92 8.65 -30.57 12.41
C PHE A 92 9.03 -30.34 13.88
N THR A 93 8.98 -29.09 14.30
CA THR A 93 9.18 -28.63 15.67
C THR A 93 7.97 -27.78 16.06
N PRO A 94 7.11 -28.23 16.98
CA PRO A 94 5.95 -27.45 17.42
C PRO A 94 6.40 -26.17 18.14
N ASP A 95 5.52 -25.15 18.13
CA ASP A 95 5.73 -23.96 18.93
C ASP A 95 5.71 -24.28 20.43
N SER A 96 6.41 -23.46 21.20
CA SER A 96 6.18 -23.34 22.65
C SER A 96 4.76 -22.83 22.90
N GLU A 97 4.17 -23.14 24.06
CA GLU A 97 2.81 -22.70 24.45
C GLU A 97 2.56 -21.19 24.34
N LYS A 98 3.62 -20.37 24.38
CA LYS A 98 3.57 -18.90 24.20
C LYS A 98 4.64 -18.45 23.21
N PRO A 99 4.44 -18.65 21.90
CA PRO A 99 5.41 -18.21 20.93
C PRO A 99 5.44 -16.67 20.91
N VAL A 100 6.62 -16.08 21.10
CA VAL A 100 6.80 -14.63 21.01
C VAL A 100 7.28 -14.32 19.61
N PHE A 101 6.38 -13.78 18.78
CA PHE A 101 6.75 -13.27 17.48
C PHE A 101 7.00 -11.76 17.56
N PRO A 102 8.13 -11.26 17.03
CA PRO A 102 8.31 -9.82 16.92
C PRO A 102 7.29 -9.28 15.92
N GLU A 103 6.38 -8.41 16.37
CA GLU A 103 5.53 -7.60 15.48
C GLU A 103 6.43 -6.73 14.60
N LYS A 104 6.71 -7.19 13.38
CA LYS A 104 7.35 -6.38 12.36
C LYS A 104 6.27 -5.84 11.45
N ARG A 105 5.94 -4.57 11.63
CA ARG A 105 5.07 -3.84 10.71
C ARG A 105 5.87 -3.33 9.53
N PHE A 106 5.30 -3.51 8.35
CA PHE A 106 5.90 -3.06 7.11
C PHE A 106 5.87 -1.53 7.00
N CYS A 107 6.97 -0.92 6.58
CA CYS A 107 7.09 0.53 6.39
C CYS A 107 7.57 0.86 4.98
N GLY A 108 7.34 2.09 4.51
CA GLY A 108 7.81 2.52 3.19
C GLY A 108 6.81 2.25 2.07
N SER A 109 7.09 1.30 1.18
CA SER A 109 6.31 1.10 -0.07
C SER A 109 5.80 -0.32 -0.22
N LEU A 110 4.48 -0.50 -0.32
CA LEU A 110 3.84 -1.80 -0.48
C LEU A 110 3.18 -1.90 -1.85
N GLU A 111 3.47 -2.98 -2.56
CA GLU A 111 2.82 -3.33 -3.82
C GLU A 111 2.09 -4.66 -3.64
N ILE A 112 0.78 -4.68 -3.89
CA ILE A 112 -0.03 -5.88 -3.85
C ILE A 112 -0.61 -6.11 -5.24
N ASN A 113 -0.17 -7.21 -5.86
CA ASN A 113 -0.61 -7.63 -7.18
C ASN A 113 -1.63 -8.76 -7.10
N HIS A 114 -2.44 -8.88 -8.14
CA HIS A 114 -3.50 -9.90 -8.28
C HIS A 114 -4.45 -9.93 -7.07
N VAL A 115 -4.76 -8.75 -6.55
CA VAL A 115 -5.52 -8.58 -5.32
C VAL A 115 -6.93 -9.17 -5.48
N LYS A 116 -7.30 -10.05 -4.57
CA LYS A 116 -8.67 -10.53 -4.40
C LYS A 116 -8.99 -10.48 -2.90
N PHE A 117 -10.01 -9.73 -2.53
CA PHE A 117 -10.53 -9.72 -1.19
C PHE A 117 -12.05 -9.62 -1.24
N GLU A 118 -12.71 -10.18 -0.22
CA GLU A 118 -14.17 -10.25 -0.13
C GLU A 118 -14.79 -8.85 0.02
N THR A 119 -14.18 -8.01 0.86
CA THR A 119 -14.62 -6.63 1.10
C THR A 119 -13.42 -5.70 1.29
N SER A 120 -13.59 -4.40 1.01
CA SER A 120 -12.54 -3.41 1.25
C SER A 120 -12.17 -3.27 2.73
N ALA A 121 -13.06 -3.65 3.66
CA ALA A 121 -12.77 -3.68 5.09
C ALA A 121 -11.59 -4.61 5.42
N VAL A 122 -11.51 -5.77 4.78
CA VAL A 122 -10.40 -6.73 4.98
C VAL A 122 -9.06 -6.12 4.59
N LEU A 123 -9.03 -5.36 3.48
CA LEU A 123 -7.82 -4.64 3.07
C LEU A 123 -7.43 -3.57 4.11
N MET A 124 -8.40 -2.80 4.62
CA MET A 124 -8.11 -1.75 5.60
C MET A 124 -7.60 -2.32 6.92
N GLU A 125 -8.20 -3.43 7.36
CA GLU A 125 -7.73 -4.15 8.55
C GLU A 125 -6.31 -4.67 8.35
N PHE A 126 -6.03 -5.32 7.22
CA PHE A 126 -4.69 -5.77 6.86
C PHE A 126 -3.68 -4.63 6.89
N LEU A 127 -3.98 -3.51 6.24
CA LEU A 127 -3.08 -2.36 6.23
C LEU A 127 -2.85 -1.80 7.65
N THR A 128 -3.89 -1.75 8.47
CA THR A 128 -3.81 -1.24 9.85
C THR A 128 -2.93 -2.13 10.74
N LEU A 129 -3.05 -3.44 10.60
CA LEU A 129 -2.33 -4.39 11.45
C LEU A 129 -0.91 -4.69 10.94
N ALA A 130 -0.75 -4.77 9.62
CA ALA A 130 0.50 -5.21 9.00
C ALA A 130 1.46 -4.06 8.66
N THR A 131 0.99 -2.80 8.62
CA THR A 131 1.82 -1.67 8.19
C THR A 131 1.95 -0.60 9.27
N HIS A 132 3.06 0.15 9.21
CA HIS A 132 3.33 1.31 10.03
C HIS A 132 4.24 2.26 9.24
N GLY A 133 3.87 3.54 9.11
CA GLY A 133 4.64 4.49 8.31
C GLY A 133 4.69 4.15 6.82
N LEU A 134 3.60 3.58 6.28
CA LEU A 134 3.47 3.32 4.85
C LEU A 134 3.33 4.66 4.09
N ARG A 135 4.22 4.89 3.12
CA ARG A 135 4.30 6.10 2.30
C ARG A 135 3.85 5.90 0.86
N SER A 136 3.94 4.67 0.35
CA SER A 136 3.52 4.32 -1.00
C SER A 136 2.73 3.01 -0.99
N LEU A 137 1.61 2.99 -1.71
CA LEU A 137 0.75 1.83 -1.86
C LEU A 137 0.36 1.67 -3.32
N GLU A 138 0.67 0.50 -3.89
CA GLU A 138 0.21 0.09 -5.21
C GLU A 138 -0.71 -1.14 -5.10
N LEU A 139 -1.90 -1.06 -5.69
CA LEU A 139 -2.90 -2.14 -5.71
C LEU A 139 -3.32 -2.46 -7.15
N TYR A 140 -3.26 -3.75 -7.51
CA TYR A 140 -3.61 -4.22 -8.85
C TYR A 140 -4.52 -5.46 -8.82
N ILE A 141 -5.70 -5.37 -9.46
CA ILE A 141 -6.57 -6.53 -9.72
C ILE A 141 -6.24 -7.13 -11.11
N ASP A 142 -6.24 -8.47 -11.22
CA ASP A 142 -6.07 -9.18 -12.49
C ASP A 142 -7.31 -9.06 -13.42
N GLU A 143 -7.11 -8.89 -14.73
CA GLU A 143 -8.21 -8.80 -15.73
C GLU A 143 -9.10 -10.05 -15.77
N LYS A 144 -8.58 -11.22 -15.39
CA LYS A 144 -9.31 -12.49 -15.52
C LYS A 144 -10.45 -12.68 -14.50
N VAL A 145 -10.58 -11.82 -13.49
CA VAL A 145 -11.71 -11.87 -12.54
C VAL A 145 -12.79 -10.89 -12.99
N VAL A 146 -13.69 -11.40 -13.83
CA VAL A 146 -14.68 -10.64 -14.60
C VAL A 146 -15.76 -9.96 -13.74
N ALA A 147 -15.87 -10.26 -12.44
CA ALA A 147 -16.98 -9.81 -11.60
C ALA A 147 -16.67 -8.68 -10.58
N ILE A 148 -15.41 -8.26 -10.38
CA ILE A 148 -15.05 -7.36 -9.24
C ILE A 148 -15.30 -5.87 -9.52
N ALA A 149 -16.29 -5.51 -10.33
CA ALA A 149 -16.60 -4.11 -10.65
C ALA A 149 -17.08 -3.28 -9.45
N GLU A 150 -17.31 -3.89 -8.28
CA GLU A 150 -17.92 -3.24 -7.12
C GLU A 150 -16.95 -2.85 -6.00
N ILE A 151 -15.72 -3.34 -5.98
CA ILE A 151 -14.83 -3.02 -4.87
C ILE A 151 -14.43 -1.54 -4.94
N ARG A 152 -14.86 -0.81 -3.92
CA ARG A 152 -14.57 0.62 -3.72
C ARG A 152 -13.57 0.79 -2.61
N ILE A 153 -12.53 1.57 -2.89
CA ILE A 153 -11.54 2.00 -1.91
C ILE A 153 -12.03 3.31 -1.32
N ASP A 154 -12.38 3.30 -0.04
CA ASP A 154 -12.73 4.52 0.70
C ASP A 154 -11.45 5.24 1.16
N LEU A 155 -11.24 6.47 0.70
CA LEU A 155 -10.09 7.30 1.07
C LEU A 155 -10.08 7.64 2.58
N CYS A 156 -11.25 7.74 3.22
CA CYS A 156 -11.34 8.03 4.65
C CYS A 156 -10.87 6.83 5.49
N ALA A 157 -11.29 5.62 5.09
CA ALA A 157 -10.81 4.39 5.70
C ALA A 157 -9.30 4.18 5.42
N LEU A 158 -8.86 4.44 4.19
CA LEU A 158 -7.46 4.31 3.81
C LEU A 158 -6.54 5.29 4.54
N SER A 159 -6.99 6.54 4.73
CA SER A 159 -6.24 7.55 5.49
C SER A 159 -6.19 7.23 6.99
N THR A 160 -7.15 6.47 7.51
CA THR A 160 -7.12 5.97 8.89
C THR A 160 -6.15 4.80 9.01
N ALA A 161 -6.18 3.85 8.06
CA ALA A 161 -5.28 2.70 8.06
C ALA A 161 -3.82 3.09 7.76
N CYS A 162 -3.62 4.06 6.87
CA CYS A 162 -2.31 4.50 6.39
C CYS A 162 -2.18 6.04 6.49
N PRO A 163 -2.03 6.60 7.70
CA PRO A 163 -2.04 8.04 7.92
C PRO A 163 -0.83 8.77 7.34
N GLU A 164 0.27 8.07 7.06
CA GLU A 164 1.50 8.62 6.46
C GLU A 164 1.56 8.49 4.94
N LEU A 165 0.51 7.95 4.28
CA LEU A 165 0.54 7.64 2.86
C LEU A 165 0.69 8.92 2.01
N GLN A 166 1.68 8.91 1.11
CA GLN A 166 2.00 10.01 0.20
C GLN A 166 1.68 9.65 -1.25
N HIS A 167 1.80 8.36 -1.61
CA HIS A 167 1.58 7.88 -2.96
C HIS A 167 0.57 6.74 -2.97
N LEU A 168 -0.51 6.92 -3.73
CA LEU A 168 -1.52 5.90 -3.95
C LEU A 168 -1.60 5.60 -5.45
N ARG A 169 -1.43 4.34 -5.81
CA ARG A 169 -1.69 3.85 -7.16
C ARG A 169 -2.63 2.65 -7.09
N ILE A 170 -3.78 2.78 -7.74
CA ILE A 170 -4.77 1.70 -7.79
C ILE A 170 -5.14 1.44 -9.23
N THR A 171 -5.28 0.17 -9.59
CA THR A 171 -5.64 -0.25 -10.95
C THR A 171 -6.87 -1.15 -10.89
N LYS A 172 -7.91 -0.77 -11.63
CA LYS A 172 -9.25 -1.38 -11.70
C LYS A 172 -10.04 -1.33 -10.39
N PHE A 173 -9.79 -0.31 -9.58
CA PHE A 173 -10.57 0.02 -8.39
C PHE A 173 -11.32 1.33 -8.60
N ASN A 174 -12.48 1.44 -7.96
CA ASN A 174 -13.18 2.71 -7.82
C ASN A 174 -12.84 3.34 -6.47
N VAL A 175 -12.89 4.67 -6.42
CA VAL A 175 -12.60 5.43 -5.20
C VAL A 175 -13.87 6.10 -4.72
N VAL A 176 -14.07 6.07 -3.40
CA VAL A 176 -15.11 6.83 -2.72
C VAL A 176 -14.51 7.57 -1.53
N ALA A 177 -15.24 8.55 -1.02
CA ALA A 177 -14.87 9.24 0.21
C ALA A 177 -16.10 9.35 1.10
N SER A 178 -16.14 8.60 2.19
CA SER A 178 -17.20 8.73 3.20
C SER A 178 -17.09 10.07 3.95
N ALA A 179 -18.15 10.49 4.65
CA ALA A 179 -18.24 11.82 5.26
C ALA A 179 -17.31 12.08 6.47
N HIS A 180 -16.41 11.16 6.81
CA HIS A 180 -15.54 11.26 7.98
C HIS A 180 -14.23 11.98 7.62
N ASP A 181 -14.26 13.31 7.67
CA ASP A 181 -13.22 14.17 7.12
C ASP A 181 -11.94 14.29 7.97
N GLU A 182 -11.95 13.91 9.25
CA GLU A 182 -10.83 14.22 10.16
C GLU A 182 -9.50 13.54 9.77
N SER A 183 -9.55 12.30 9.29
CA SER A 183 -8.35 11.62 8.78
C SER A 183 -7.84 12.28 7.49
N LEU A 184 -8.75 12.59 6.55
CA LEU A 184 -8.43 13.30 5.31
C LEU A 184 -7.87 14.72 5.53
N ARG A 185 -8.29 15.41 6.60
CA ARG A 185 -7.76 16.72 6.99
C ARG A 185 -6.29 16.69 7.32
N ARG A 186 -5.75 15.53 7.75
CA ARG A 186 -4.34 15.37 8.13
C ARG A 186 -3.53 14.56 7.12
N TRP A 187 -4.21 13.86 6.20
CA TRP A 187 -3.60 12.92 5.28
C TRP A 187 -2.59 13.60 4.33
N PRO A 188 -1.30 13.20 4.34
CA PRO A 188 -0.22 13.86 3.61
C PRO A 188 -0.10 13.41 2.15
N ILE A 189 -1.19 12.95 1.55
CA ILE A 189 -1.20 12.41 0.18
C ILE A 189 -0.73 13.46 -0.83
N LYS A 190 0.23 13.07 -1.67
CA LYS A 190 0.87 13.88 -2.71
C LYS A 190 0.47 13.47 -4.11
N THR A 191 0.28 12.17 -4.34
CA THR A 191 -0.06 11.64 -5.66
C THR A 191 -1.15 10.58 -5.56
N ILE A 192 -2.18 10.69 -6.40
CA ILE A 192 -3.21 9.67 -6.57
C ILE A 192 -3.27 9.28 -8.05
N THR A 193 -2.98 8.01 -8.34
CA THR A 193 -3.13 7.42 -9.68
C THR A 193 -4.21 6.36 -9.64
N ILE A 194 -5.30 6.58 -10.37
CA ILE A 194 -6.41 5.64 -10.53
C ILE A 194 -6.39 5.18 -11.99
N ARG A 195 -6.15 3.90 -12.23
CA ARG A 195 -6.13 3.33 -13.58
C ARG A 195 -7.31 2.41 -13.80
N ASP A 196 -7.86 2.47 -14.99
CA ASP A 196 -8.93 1.60 -15.49
C ASP A 196 -10.18 1.58 -14.58
N CYS A 197 -10.55 2.73 -13.99
CA CYS A 197 -11.76 2.85 -13.18
C CYS A 197 -13.03 2.86 -14.05
N THR A 198 -14.17 2.57 -13.41
CA THR A 198 -15.50 2.52 -14.03
C THR A 198 -16.54 3.36 -13.30
N GLY A 199 -16.27 3.78 -12.06
CA GLY A 199 -17.17 4.53 -11.21
C GLY A 199 -17.02 6.05 -11.34
N PRO A 200 -17.93 6.82 -10.71
CA PRO A 200 -17.89 8.28 -10.72
C PRO A 200 -16.68 8.82 -9.98
N LEU A 201 -16.23 10.03 -10.37
CA LEU A 201 -15.14 10.76 -9.72
C LEU A 201 -15.62 11.83 -8.75
N SER A 202 -16.94 11.96 -8.55
CA SER A 202 -17.57 13.03 -7.76
C SER A 202 -17.00 13.16 -6.35
N ASP A 203 -16.73 12.03 -5.67
CA ASP A 203 -16.16 12.05 -4.33
C ASP A 203 -14.74 12.61 -4.30
N LEU A 204 -13.91 12.24 -5.28
CA LEU A 204 -12.56 12.77 -5.40
C LEU A 204 -12.60 14.26 -5.70
N THR A 205 -13.45 14.70 -6.64
CA THR A 205 -13.66 16.12 -6.94
C THR A 205 -14.14 16.89 -5.71
N ARG A 206 -15.10 16.34 -4.96
CA ARG A 206 -15.61 16.96 -3.73
C ARG A 206 -14.51 17.15 -2.70
N CYS A 207 -13.60 16.18 -2.58
CA CYS A 207 -12.45 16.31 -1.69
C CYS A 207 -11.50 17.43 -2.13
N LEU A 208 -11.26 17.60 -3.43
CA LEU A 208 -10.39 18.67 -3.96
C LEU A 208 -11.02 20.07 -3.84
N ARG A 209 -12.35 20.17 -3.92
CA ARG A 209 -13.08 21.43 -3.69
C ARG A 209 -13.09 21.89 -2.24
N ASN A 210 -12.82 21.00 -1.29
CA ASN A 210 -12.88 21.33 0.14
C ASN A 210 -11.50 21.79 0.67
N PRO A 211 -11.25 23.11 0.82
CA PRO A 211 -9.94 23.63 1.24
C PRO A 211 -9.57 23.28 2.68
N THR A 212 -10.52 22.77 3.48
CA THR A 212 -10.23 22.29 4.84
C THR A 212 -9.41 21.01 4.84
N LEU A 213 -9.53 20.21 3.77
CA LEU A 213 -8.79 18.96 3.61
C LEU A 213 -7.34 19.24 3.20
N ARG A 214 -6.39 18.51 3.80
CA ARG A 214 -4.97 18.65 3.43
C ARG A 214 -4.71 18.20 1.99
N MET A 215 -5.43 17.19 1.51
CA MET A 215 -5.31 16.77 0.11
C MET A 215 -5.67 17.89 -0.87
N ALA A 216 -6.70 18.70 -0.60
CA ALA A 216 -7.03 19.87 -1.42
C ALA A 216 -5.93 20.95 -1.42
N ARG A 217 -5.05 20.95 -0.41
CA ARG A 217 -3.95 21.93 -0.29
C ARG A 217 -2.59 21.40 -0.72
N GLN A 218 -2.40 20.08 -0.77
CA GLN A 218 -1.08 19.43 -0.94
C GLN A 218 -1.01 18.36 -2.02
N LEU A 219 -2.14 17.90 -2.57
CA LEU A 219 -2.15 16.88 -3.62
C LEU A 219 -1.63 17.50 -4.92
N VAL A 220 -0.44 17.06 -5.33
CA VAL A 220 0.34 17.57 -6.46
C VAL A 220 -0.10 16.92 -7.76
N GLU A 221 -0.33 15.61 -7.74
CA GLU A 221 -0.62 14.87 -8.97
C GLU A 221 -1.88 14.02 -8.81
N VAL A 222 -2.79 14.17 -9.78
CA VAL A 222 -3.95 13.29 -9.95
C VAL A 222 -3.96 12.75 -11.38
N LYS A 223 -3.82 11.43 -11.51
CA LYS A 223 -3.88 10.74 -12.79
C LYS A 223 -5.04 9.77 -12.79
N VAL A 224 -6.00 9.96 -13.68
CA VAL A 224 -7.17 9.08 -13.81
C VAL A 224 -7.25 8.53 -15.23
N THR A 225 -7.25 7.20 -15.34
CA THR A 225 -7.57 6.52 -16.59
C THR A 225 -8.83 5.70 -16.42
N ALA A 226 -9.75 5.82 -17.38
CA ALA A 226 -11.00 5.05 -17.37
C ALA A 226 -11.01 3.96 -18.44
N ARG A 227 -11.81 2.92 -18.19
CA ARG A 227 -12.23 2.00 -19.25
C ARG A 227 -13.19 2.72 -20.21
N LYS A 228 -13.23 2.25 -21.47
CA LYS A 228 -14.00 2.86 -22.57
C LYS A 228 -15.44 3.18 -22.14
N ASN A 229 -15.89 4.41 -22.41
CA ASN A 229 -17.24 4.94 -22.11
C ASN A 229 -17.66 4.93 -20.62
N ALA A 230 -16.74 4.69 -19.69
CA ALA A 230 -17.06 4.60 -18.27
C ALA A 230 -16.73 5.87 -17.47
N LEU A 231 -16.02 6.83 -18.08
CA LEU A 231 -15.71 8.08 -17.39
C LEU A 231 -16.89 9.04 -17.50
N ASP A 232 -17.43 9.42 -16.34
CA ASP A 232 -18.35 10.53 -16.24
C ASP A 232 -17.67 11.82 -16.75
N GLU A 233 -18.16 12.36 -17.87
CA GLU A 233 -17.59 13.56 -18.48
C GLU A 233 -17.77 14.80 -17.58
N GLU A 234 -18.80 14.83 -16.71
CA GLU A 234 -18.94 15.89 -15.72
C GLU A 234 -17.84 15.80 -14.67
N GLY A 235 -17.70 14.66 -13.98
CA GLY A 235 -16.64 14.45 -13.00
C GLY A 235 -15.23 14.70 -13.58
N LYS A 236 -14.99 14.35 -14.84
CA LYS A 236 -13.75 14.66 -15.56
C LYS A 236 -13.54 16.16 -15.76
N ARG A 237 -14.58 16.89 -16.19
CA ARG A 237 -14.53 18.37 -16.33
C ARG A 237 -14.23 19.01 -14.99
N GLU A 238 -14.95 18.61 -13.94
CA GLU A 238 -14.77 19.18 -12.62
C GLU A 238 -13.37 18.90 -12.04
N LEU A 239 -12.83 17.69 -12.25
CA LEU A 239 -11.47 17.38 -11.81
C LEU A 239 -10.44 18.23 -12.56
N LYS A 240 -10.64 18.45 -13.87
CA LYS A 240 -9.75 19.26 -14.71
C LYS A 240 -9.73 20.75 -14.36
N VAL A 241 -10.75 21.28 -13.70
CA VAL A 241 -10.73 22.67 -13.20
C VAL A 241 -9.54 22.90 -12.26
N HIS A 242 -9.11 21.85 -11.57
CA HIS A 242 -8.00 21.90 -10.63
C HIS A 242 -6.61 21.74 -11.28
N ASP A 243 -6.52 21.55 -12.59
CA ASP A 243 -5.23 21.45 -13.31
C ASP A 243 -4.54 22.81 -13.37
N GLY A 244 -3.24 22.84 -13.08
CA GLY A 244 -2.44 24.07 -13.00
C GLY A 244 -2.68 24.92 -11.74
N GLU A 245 -3.59 24.53 -10.84
CA GLU A 245 -3.83 25.27 -9.60
C GLU A 245 -2.58 25.30 -8.71
N PHE A 246 -2.16 26.49 -8.29
CA PHE A 246 -1.08 26.64 -7.33
C PHE A 246 -1.50 26.18 -5.94
N LEU A 247 -0.79 25.20 -5.41
CA LEU A 247 -1.09 24.63 -4.10
C LEU A 247 -0.82 25.65 -2.97
N PRO A 248 -1.80 25.91 -2.08
CA PRO A 248 -1.69 26.90 -1.02
C PRO A 248 -0.48 26.71 -0.11
N ILE A 249 -0.17 25.46 0.25
CA ILE A 249 0.92 25.14 1.18
C ILE A 249 2.29 25.37 0.54
N THR A 250 2.35 25.40 -0.79
CA THR A 250 3.59 25.73 -1.48
C THR A 250 3.91 27.21 -1.46
N LYS A 251 2.91 28.09 -1.26
CA LYS A 251 3.15 29.51 -0.97
C LYS A 251 3.81 29.70 0.41
N GLU A 252 3.71 28.70 1.28
CA GLU A 252 4.30 28.65 2.62
C GLU A 252 5.62 27.88 2.70
N LYS A 253 6.21 27.41 1.57
CA LYS A 253 7.42 26.53 1.55
C LYS A 253 8.60 27.07 2.36
N PHE A 254 8.69 28.38 2.59
CA PHE A 254 9.66 28.98 3.49
C PHE A 254 8.98 29.52 4.75
N PRO A 255 9.35 29.03 5.94
CA PRO A 255 9.04 29.67 7.21
C PRO A 255 9.43 31.15 7.18
N ALA A 256 8.71 31.99 7.92
CA ALA A 256 8.98 33.42 7.95
C ALA A 256 10.42 33.71 8.39
N GLU A 257 10.97 32.86 9.26
CA GLU A 257 12.34 32.91 9.76
C GLU A 257 13.36 32.61 8.65
N SER A 258 13.08 31.63 7.78
CA SER A 258 13.94 31.34 6.62
C SER A 258 13.88 32.47 5.59
N LYS A 259 12.69 33.05 5.37
CA LYS A 259 12.52 34.26 4.54
C LYS A 259 13.30 35.43 5.13
N ALA A 260 13.21 35.65 6.43
CA ALA A 260 13.90 36.72 7.16
C ALA A 260 15.42 36.51 7.18
N ALA A 261 15.90 35.29 7.40
CA ALA A 261 17.33 34.96 7.35
C ALA A 261 17.90 35.16 5.94
N MET A 262 17.17 34.78 4.89
CA MET A 262 17.55 35.09 3.51
C MET A 262 17.63 36.60 3.24
N LEU A 263 16.64 37.37 3.70
CA LEU A 263 16.66 38.83 3.61
C LEU A 263 17.80 39.45 4.44
N SER A 264 18.14 38.84 5.58
CA SER A 264 19.24 39.26 6.46
C SER A 264 20.61 39.04 5.83
N VAL A 265 20.81 37.93 5.10
CA VAL A 265 22.07 37.67 4.38
C VAL A 265 22.28 38.70 3.26
N VAL A 266 21.22 39.09 2.56
CA VAL A 266 21.26 40.14 1.54
C VAL A 266 21.57 41.51 2.14
N THR A 267 21.04 41.82 3.32
CA THR A 267 21.29 43.11 4.00
C THR A 267 22.65 43.17 4.67
N ILE A 268 23.17 42.08 5.26
CA ILE A 268 24.52 42.04 5.85
C ILE A 268 25.62 42.14 4.78
N ALA A 269 25.38 41.64 3.56
CA ALA A 269 26.30 41.83 2.43
C ALA A 269 26.56 43.32 2.10
N SER A 270 25.70 44.24 2.56
CA SER A 270 25.88 45.69 2.42
C SER A 270 26.69 46.36 3.54
N SER A 271 26.98 45.66 4.65
CA SER A 271 27.71 46.25 5.80
C SER A 271 28.84 45.34 6.33
N THR A 272 30.03 45.53 5.77
CA THR A 272 31.36 45.32 6.39
C THR A 272 31.64 43.99 7.12
N THR A 273 32.04 42.95 6.39
CA THR A 273 33.35 42.23 6.46
C THR A 273 33.25 40.98 5.58
N LYS A 274 34.14 40.87 4.58
CA LYS A 274 34.21 39.84 3.51
C LYS A 274 32.91 39.04 3.28
N PRO A 275 32.02 39.51 2.39
CA PRO A 275 30.75 38.87 2.13
C PRO A 275 30.99 37.48 1.53
N ILE A 276 30.25 36.47 2.01
CA ILE A 276 29.98 35.30 1.20
C ILE A 276 29.17 35.82 0.01
N HIS A 277 29.84 36.09 -1.10
CA HIS A 277 29.19 36.53 -2.33
C HIS A 277 28.37 35.35 -2.88
N LEU A 278 27.12 35.26 -2.45
CA LEU A 278 26.11 34.63 -3.29
C LEU A 278 25.93 35.58 -4.48
N GLY A 279 26.50 35.20 -5.62
CA GLY A 279 26.36 35.98 -6.86
C GLY A 279 24.88 36.24 -7.17
N GLU A 280 24.61 37.33 -7.88
CA GLU A 280 23.26 37.76 -8.29
C GLU A 280 22.49 36.62 -8.98
N ASP A 281 23.20 35.76 -9.72
CA ASP A 281 22.66 34.56 -10.35
C ASP A 281 22.18 33.51 -9.34
N ILE A 282 22.92 33.27 -8.27
CA ILE A 282 22.55 32.30 -7.23
C ILE A 282 21.38 32.83 -6.40
N LEU A 283 21.38 34.12 -6.05
CA LEU A 283 20.25 34.76 -5.38
C LEU A 283 19.00 34.74 -6.26
N SER A 284 19.13 35.03 -7.55
CA SER A 284 18.03 34.94 -8.52
C SER A 284 17.50 33.52 -8.64
N LEU A 285 18.36 32.50 -8.66
CA LEU A 285 17.95 31.09 -8.69
C LEU A 285 17.24 30.67 -7.39
N ILE A 286 17.74 31.09 -6.22
CA ILE A 286 17.11 30.77 -4.94
C ILE A 286 15.76 31.49 -4.82
N PHE A 287 15.67 32.77 -5.20
CA PHE A 287 14.40 33.51 -5.20
C PHE A 287 13.42 32.94 -6.21
N ALA A 288 13.87 32.59 -7.42
CA ALA A 288 13.06 31.90 -8.41
C ALA A 288 12.53 30.58 -7.83
N PHE A 289 13.40 29.71 -7.31
CA PHE A 289 13.03 28.46 -6.65
C PHE A 289 12.06 28.65 -5.49
N ALA A 290 12.29 29.66 -4.64
CA ALA A 290 11.40 30.01 -3.53
C ALA A 290 10.07 30.60 -3.96
N SER A 291 10.02 31.18 -5.18
CA SER A 291 8.85 31.81 -5.77
C SER A 291 8.03 30.90 -6.66
N PHE A 292 8.42 29.63 -6.88
CA PHE A 292 7.63 28.66 -7.65
C PHE A 292 6.75 27.81 -6.72
N PRO A 293 5.49 28.22 -6.48
CA PRO A 293 4.52 27.34 -5.87
C PRO A 293 4.30 26.11 -6.76
N GLU A 294 4.23 24.93 -6.13
CA GLU A 294 3.87 23.69 -6.80
C GLU A 294 2.49 23.86 -7.40
N GLN A 295 2.38 23.55 -8.68
CA GLN A 295 1.11 23.47 -9.38
C GLN A 295 0.60 22.04 -9.29
N ARG A 296 -0.71 21.90 -9.08
CA ARG A 296 -1.38 20.63 -9.24
C ARG A 296 -1.40 20.27 -10.71
N THR A 297 -1.10 19.01 -11.02
CA THR A 297 -1.29 18.42 -12.35
C THR A 297 -2.43 17.42 -12.29
N VAL A 298 -3.44 17.60 -13.12
CA VAL A 298 -4.59 16.71 -13.26
C VAL A 298 -4.68 16.18 -14.68
N GLN A 299 -4.48 14.88 -14.84
CA GLN A 299 -4.56 14.21 -16.12
C GLN A 299 -5.68 13.17 -16.12
N CYS A 300 -6.68 13.36 -16.99
CA CYS A 300 -7.81 12.44 -17.15
C CYS A 300 -7.94 12.00 -18.60
N TRP A 301 -7.89 10.69 -18.87
CA TRP A 301 -8.07 10.15 -20.22
C TRP A 301 -8.71 8.77 -20.25
N CYS A 302 -9.31 8.42 -21.38
CA CYS A 302 -9.90 7.10 -21.62
C CYS A 302 -8.92 6.24 -22.42
N LYS A 303 -8.72 4.98 -22.03
CA LYS A 303 -7.94 4.06 -22.87
C LYS A 303 -8.75 3.68 -24.12
N VAL A 304 -8.25 4.08 -25.28
CA VAL A 304 -8.69 3.55 -26.58
C VAL A 304 -7.84 2.31 -26.85
N ARG A 305 -8.38 1.10 -26.63
CA ARG A 305 -7.71 -0.12 -27.14
C ARG A 305 -7.84 -0.08 -28.67
N ARG A 306 -6.70 -0.08 -29.37
CA ARG A 306 -6.61 -0.49 -30.78
C ARG A 306 -6.75 -1.99 -30.86
#